data_AF-A0A933MP93-F1
#
_entry.id   AF-A0A933MP93-F1
#
_cell.length_a   1.000
_cell.length_b   1.000
_cell.length_c   1.000
_cell.angle_alpha   90.00
_cell.angle_beta   90.00
_cell.angle_gamma   90.00
#
_symmetry.space_group_name_H-M   'P 1'
#
loop_
_entity.id
_entity.type
_entity.pdbx_description
1 polymer ?
#
loop_
_entity_poly.entity_id
_entity_poly.type
_entity_poly.pdbx_seq_one_letter_code
_entity_poly.pdbx_strand_id
1 'polypeptide(L)' 'VRYGLTLTSGTYGATFYTLIGCHGVHVLGAVVWLLVVLLQSARCRFKARDHVAVQLCGMYWIFVVGLWPVLFGLVYLY' A
#
# COMPACT_ATOMS: atom_id res chain seq x y z
N VAL A 1 10.11 -31.96 9.84
CA VAL A 1 10.65 -30.58 9.88
C VAL A 1 9.62 -29.65 9.27
N ARG A 2 9.03 -28.75 10.06
CA ARG A 2 8.16 -27.68 9.56
C ARG A 2 9.00 -26.41 9.51
N TYR A 3 9.49 -26.04 8.33
CA TYR A 3 10.07 -24.71 8.08
C TYR A 3 8.95 -23.68 7.99
N GLY A 4 8.17 -23.54 9.07
CA GLY A 4 7.17 -22.50 9.19
C GLY A 4 7.80 -21.35 9.95
N LEU A 5 8.21 -20.31 9.24
CA LEU A 5 8.47 -18.98 9.80
C LEU A 5 7.18 -18.54 10.51
N THR A 6 7.11 -18.89 11.78
CA THR A 6 5.99 -18.62 12.66
C THR A 6 6.30 -17.30 13.36
N LEU A 7 5.26 -16.56 13.79
CA LEU A 7 5.39 -15.29 14.53
C LEU A 7 6.36 -15.36 15.73
N THR A 8 6.67 -16.58 16.17
CA THR A 8 7.48 -16.94 17.33
C THR A 8 8.95 -17.28 17.01
N SER A 9 9.39 -17.27 15.74
CA SER A 9 10.77 -17.67 15.36
C SER A 9 11.85 -16.64 15.75
N GLY A 10 11.46 -15.47 16.25
CA GLY A 10 12.35 -14.38 16.68
C GLY A 10 11.80 -13.01 16.30
N THR A 11 12.44 -11.94 16.78
CA THR A 11 12.09 -10.53 16.46
C THR A 11 11.90 -10.29 14.96
N TYR A 12 12.67 -10.97 14.12
CA TYR A 12 12.63 -10.87 12.65
C TYR A 12 11.29 -11.33 12.04
N GLY A 13 10.70 -12.42 12.55
CA GLY A 13 9.39 -12.89 12.09
C GLY A 13 8.24 -12.00 12.55
N ALA A 14 8.34 -11.46 13.76
CA ALA A 14 7.36 -10.53 14.30
C ALA A 14 7.36 -9.18 13.56
N THR A 15 8.53 -8.60 13.27
CA THR A 15 8.64 -7.38 12.44
C THR A 15 8.17 -7.63 11.01
N PHE A 16 8.47 -8.79 10.43
CA PHE A 16 7.99 -9.14 9.08
C PHE A 16 6.47 -9.12 8.96
N TYR A 17 5.75 -9.87 9.81
CA TYR A 17 4.30 -9.95 9.73
C TYR A 17 3.60 -8.64 10.15
N THR A 18 4.16 -7.88 11.09
CA THR A 18 3.62 -6.57 11.47
C THR A 18 3.79 -5.53 10.37
N LEU A 19 4.94 -5.54 9.69
CA LEU A 19 5.24 -4.61 8.59
C LEU A 19 4.39 -4.93 7.35
N ILE A 20 4.22 -6.22 7.02
CA ILE A 20 3.30 -6.66 5.96
C ILE A 20 1.84 -6.35 6.31
N GLY A 21 1.42 -6.64 7.55
CA GLY A 21 0.05 -6.36 8.00
C GLY A 21 -0.28 -4.86 7.95
N CYS A 22 0.61 -4.01 8.47
CA CYS A 22 0.47 -2.56 8.43
C CYS A 22 0.43 -2.03 6.99
N HIS A 23 1.32 -2.51 6.12
CA HIS A 23 1.34 -2.11 4.72
C HIS A 23 0.06 -2.56 3.98
N GLY A 24 -0.42 -3.77 4.24
CA GLY A 24 -1.67 -4.26 3.66
C GLY A 24 -2.87 -3.38 4.01
N VAL A 25 -2.98 -2.95 5.27
CA VAL A 25 -4.03 -2.00 5.71
C VAL A 25 -3.88 -0.64 5.02
N HIS A 26 -2.64 -0.15 4.90
CA HIS A 26 -2.34 1.12 4.23
C HIS A 26 -2.71 1.10 2.74
N VAL A 27 -2.35 0.04 2.01
CA VAL A 27 -2.69 -0.16 0.60
C VAL A 27 -4.20 -0.29 0.42
N LEU A 28 -4.90 -1.04 1.29
CA LEU A 28 -6.35 -1.11 1.27
C LEU A 28 -7.01 0.27 1.39
N GLY A 29 -6.52 1.11 2.32
CA GLY A 29 -6.98 2.50 2.44
C GLY A 29 -6.73 3.34 1.18
N ALA A 30 -5.55 3.20 0.59
CA ALA A 30 -5.18 3.89 -0.66
C ALA A 30 -6.06 3.46 -1.85
N VAL A 31 -6.33 2.16 -1.99
CA VAL A 31 -7.21 1.60 -3.02
C VAL A 31 -8.63 2.13 -2.84
N VAL A 32 -9.17 2.12 -1.63
CA VAL A 32 -10.53 2.63 -1.35
C VAL A 32 -10.63 4.11 -1.72
N TRP A 33 -9.63 4.92 -1.37
CA TRP A 33 -9.59 6.33 -1.74
C TRP A 33 -9.55 6.54 -3.27
N LEU A 34 -8.71 5.78 -3.98
CA LEU A 34 -8.68 5.79 -5.45
C LEU A 34 -10.01 5.40 -6.05
N LEU A 35 -10.67 4.38 -5.50
CA LEU A 35 -11.96 3.88 -5.97
C LEU A 35 -13.06 4.94 -5.77
N VAL A 36 -13.05 5.68 -4.66
CA VAL A 36 -13.96 6.82 -4.42
C VAL A 36 -13.73 7.95 -5.42
N VAL A 37 -12.47 8.30 -5.69
CA VAL A 37 -12.11 9.31 -6.68
C VAL A 37 -12.51 8.88 -8.09
N LEU A 38 -12.33 7.60 -8.44
CA LEU A 38 -12.74 7.01 -9.72
C LEU A 38 -14.27 6.97 -9.89
N LEU A 39 -15.02 6.68 -8.82
CA LEU A 39 -16.48 6.71 -8.85
C LEU A 39 -17.03 8.14 -8.94
N GLN A 40 -16.39 9.12 -8.30
CA GLN A 40 -16.71 10.54 -8.48
C GLN A 40 -16.39 11.00 -9.91
N SER A 41 -15.30 10.50 -10.48
CA SER A 41 -14.90 10.72 -11.86
C SER A 41 -15.94 10.25 -12.87
N ALA A 42 -16.44 9.03 -12.70
CA ALA A 42 -17.39 8.41 -13.63
C ALA A 42 -18.78 9.08 -13.60
N ARG A 43 -19.11 9.83 -12.54
CA ARG A 43 -20.39 10.53 -12.38
C ARG A 43 -20.44 11.92 -13.05
N CYS A 44 -19.49 12.25 -13.95
CA CYS A 44 -19.44 13.53 -14.69
C CYS A 44 -19.49 14.80 -13.81
N ARG A 45 -19.04 14.73 -12.55
CA ARG A 45 -18.96 15.89 -11.65
C ARG A 45 -17.63 16.65 -11.67
N PHE A 46 -16.75 16.32 -12.61
CA PHE A 46 -15.45 16.96 -12.72
C PHE A 46 -15.55 18.41 -13.21
N LYS A 47 -15.56 19.34 -12.26
CA LYS A 47 -15.05 20.70 -12.52
C LYS A 47 -13.52 20.61 -12.53
N ALA A 48 -12.87 21.41 -13.37
CA ALA A 48 -11.41 21.47 -13.59
C ALA A 48 -10.51 21.60 -12.34
N ARG A 49 -11.09 21.69 -11.14
CA ARG A 49 -10.43 21.82 -9.83
C ARG A 49 -10.10 20.46 -9.17
N ASP A 50 -10.72 19.36 -9.59
CA ASP A 50 -10.50 18.04 -8.95
C ASP A 50 -9.36 17.22 -9.60
N HIS A 51 -8.74 17.70 -10.69
CA HIS A 51 -7.55 17.07 -11.27
C HIS A 51 -6.39 17.01 -10.26
N VAL A 52 -6.31 18.00 -9.37
CA VAL A 52 -5.30 18.04 -8.30
C VAL A 52 -5.48 16.86 -7.34
N ALA A 53 -6.72 16.49 -6.99
CA ALA A 53 -6.98 15.37 -6.10
C ALA A 53 -6.61 14.03 -6.75
N VAL A 54 -6.90 13.85 -8.04
CA VAL A 54 -6.49 12.66 -8.81
C VAL A 54 -4.97 12.59 -8.93
N GLN A 55 -4.31 13.71 -9.21
CA GLN A 55 -2.86 13.79 -9.39
C GLN A 55 -2.11 13.53 -8.08
N LEU A 56 -2.58 14.08 -6.95
CA LEU A 56 -2.06 13.74 -5.62
C LEU A 56 -2.25 12.26 -5.31
N CYS A 57 -3.40 11.68 -5.67
CA CYS A 57 -3.69 10.28 -5.41
C CYS A 57 -2.82 9.35 -6.26
N GLY A 58 -2.60 9.68 -7.53
CA GLY A 58 -1.67 8.96 -8.40
C GLY A 58 -0.22 9.05 -7.92
N MET A 59 0.21 10.22 -7.44
CA MET A 59 1.54 10.42 -6.87
C MET A 59 1.74 9.61 -5.57
N TYR A 60 0.71 9.56 -4.72
CA TYR A 60 0.68 8.72 -3.52
C TYR A 60 0.70 7.22 -3.87
N TRP A 61 -0.03 6.82 -4.91
CA TRP A 61 -0.05 5.43 -5.38
C TRP A 61 1.30 4.98 -5.93
N ILE A 62 1.95 5.80 -6.75
CA ILE A 62 3.30 5.53 -7.26
C ILE A 62 4.32 5.43 -6.11
N PHE A 63 4.19 6.27 -5.09
CA PHE A 63 5.05 6.24 -3.91
C PHE A 63 4.90 4.92 -3.13
N VAL A 64 3.67 4.47 -2.91
CA VAL A 64 3.37 3.20 -2.23
C VAL A 64 3.89 2.00 -3.04
N VAL A 65 3.66 1.97 -4.35
CA VAL A 65 4.14 0.90 -5.25
C VAL A 65 5.67 0.91 -5.38
N GLY A 66 6.32 2.08 -5.32
CA GLY A 66 7.77 2.19 -5.42
C GLY A 66 8.51 1.77 -4.14
N LEU A 67 7.97 2.10 -2.96
CA LEU A 67 8.58 1.72 -1.68
C LEU A 67 8.42 0.23 -1.34
N TRP A 68 7.37 -0.42 -1.84
CA TRP A 68 7.08 -1.80 -1.48
C TRP A 68 8.16 -2.81 -1.92
N PRO A 69 8.64 -2.82 -3.18
CA PRO A 69 9.74 -3.69 -3.60
C PRO A 69 11.04 -3.40 -2.86
N VAL A 70 11.28 -2.14 -2.45
CA VAL A 70 12.48 -1.74 -1.69
C VAL A 70 12.42 -2.31 -0.29
N LEU A 71 11.30 -2.14 0.42
CA LEU A 71 11.09 -2.74 1.75
C LEU A 71 11.09 -4.27 1.68
N PHE A 72 10.46 -4.86 0.67
CA PHE A 72 10.48 -6.30 0.46
C PHE A 72 11.90 -6.79 0.19
N GLY A 73 12.69 -6.11 -0.65
CA GLY A 73 14.10 -6.45 -0.88
C GLY A 73 14.95 -6.33 0.40
N LEU A 74 14.74 -5.28 1.19
CA LEU A 74 15.53 -5.05 2.40
C LEU A 74 15.19 -6.00 3.56
N VAL A 75 13.96 -6.54 3.60
CA VAL A 75 13.48 -7.41 4.69
C VAL A 75 13.39 -8.89 4.28
N TYR A 76 13.27 -9.20 2.99
CA TYR A 76 13.14 -10.58 2.49
C TYR A 76 14.45 -11.10 1.86
N LEU A 77 15.27 -10.22 1.28
CA LEU A 77 16.51 -10.58 0.58
C LEU A 77 17.79 -10.27 1.40
N TYR A 78 17.69 -9.49 2.49
CA TYR A 78 18.81 -9.08 3.35
C TYR A 78 18.54 -9.45 4.82
#